data_AF-A0AA91Q3R5-F1
#
_entry.id   AF-A0AA91Q3R5-F1
#
_cell.length_a   1.000
_cell.length_b   1.000
_cell.length_c   1.000
_cell.angle_alpha   90.00
_cell.angle_beta   90.00
_cell.angle_gamma   90.00
#
_symmetry.space_group_name_H-M   'P 1'
#
loop_
_entity.id
_entity.type
_entity.pdbx_description
1 polymer ?
#
loop_
_entity_poly.entity_id
_entity_poly.type
_entity_poly.pdbx_seq_one_letter_code
_entity_poly.pdbx_strand_id
1 'polypeptide(L)'
;MSNLEQYNKLRAEFEAAHEIIPSRWSNYQAHITVLLLLVSFISLSAALVNRKSGAISYFSSAVVASGAIALGSIYACNFFGVYI
;
A
#
# COMPACT_ATOMS: atom_id res chain seq x y z
N MET A 1 30.89 21.77 -14.60
CA MET A 1 29.63 21.45 -15.31
C MET A 1 28.71 22.65 -15.14
N SER A 2 28.22 23.24 -16.24
CA SER A 2 27.37 24.45 -16.15
C SER A 2 25.91 24.09 -15.87
N ASN A 3 25.11 25.01 -15.33
CA ASN A 3 23.67 24.79 -15.09
C ASN A 3 22.91 24.44 -16.39
N LEU A 4 23.35 24.99 -17.52
CA LEU A 4 22.77 24.70 -18.84
C LEU A 4 23.04 23.25 -19.27
N GLU A 5 24.23 22.75 -18.97
CA GLU A 5 24.65 21.38 -19.29
C GLU A 5 23.88 20.34 -18.44
N GLN A 6 23.64 20.64 -17.16
CA GLN A 6 22.79 19.80 -16.29
C GLN A 6 21.33 19.79 -16.75
N TYR A 7 20.78 20.95 -17.14
CA TYR A 7 19.41 21.05 -17.66
C TYR A 7 19.25 20.22 -18.95
N ASN A 8 20.17 20.36 -19.90
CA ASN A 8 20.11 19.62 -21.16
C ASN A 8 20.20 18.11 -20.95
N LYS A 9 21.01 17.66 -19.98
CA LYS A 9 21.10 16.26 -19.60
C LYS A 9 19.77 15.75 -19.02
N LEU A 10 19.19 16.49 -18.07
CA LEU A 10 17.92 16.10 -17.43
C LEU A 10 16.77 16.06 -18.44
N ARG A 11 16.75 16.99 -19.39
CA ARG A 11 15.75 17.05 -20.46
C ARG A 11 15.88 15.85 -21.39
N ALA A 12 17.10 15.51 -21.82
CA ALA A 12 17.32 14.34 -22.66
C ALA A 12 16.92 13.04 -21.95
N GLU A 13 17.19 12.93 -20.65
CA GLU A 13 16.74 11.80 -19.82
C GLU A 13 15.21 11.73 -19.68
N PHE A 14 14.53 12.87 -19.54
CA PHE A 14 13.07 12.94 -19.48
C PHE A 14 12.40 12.59 -20.81
N GLU A 15 12.93 13.09 -21.93
CA GLU A 15 12.41 12.78 -23.28
C GLU A 15 12.63 11.31 -23.66
N ALA A 16 13.66 10.66 -23.12
CA ALA A 16 13.91 9.23 -23.30
C ALA A 16 13.18 8.34 -22.27
N ALA A 17 12.55 8.92 -21.25
CA ALA A 17 11.84 8.17 -20.22
C ALA A 17 10.51 7.63 -20.75
N HIS A 18 10.13 6.45 -20.26
CA HIS A 18 8.82 5.89 -20.55
C HIS A 18 7.77 6.58 -19.67
N GLU A 19 6.56 6.74 -20.20
CA GLU A 19 5.43 7.28 -19.45
C GLU A 19 5.16 6.43 -18.19
N ILE A 20 4.88 7.08 -17.06
CA ILE A 20 4.51 6.40 -15.82
C ILE A 20 3.05 5.97 -15.96
N ILE A 21 2.84 4.74 -16.42
CA ILE A 21 1.51 4.17 -16.56
C ILE A 21 1.01 3.77 -15.16
N PRO A 22 -0.19 4.20 -14.74
CA PRO A 22 -0.73 3.79 -13.46
C PRO A 22 -0.89 2.26 -13.42
N SER A 23 -0.62 1.71 -12.24
CA SER A 23 -0.75 0.29 -11.98
C SER A 23 -2.15 -0.22 -12.39
N ARG A 24 -2.21 -1.38 -13.06
CA ARG A 24 -3.48 -2.04 -13.43
C ARG A 24 -4.38 -2.32 -12.23
N TRP A 25 -3.78 -2.41 -11.03
CA TRP A 25 -4.47 -2.62 -9.76
C TRP A 25 -5.32 -1.42 -9.31
N SER A 26 -5.08 -0.21 -9.85
CA SER A 26 -5.89 0.98 -9.58
C SER A 26 -7.38 0.78 -9.95
N ASN A 27 -7.65 0.04 -11.03
CA ASN A 27 -9.03 -0.27 -11.44
C ASN A 27 -9.78 -1.13 -10.40
N TYR A 28 -9.04 -1.89 -9.59
CA TYR A 28 -9.60 -2.78 -8.57
C TYR A 28 -9.47 -2.21 -7.16
N GLN A 29 -9.09 -0.94 -7.03
CA GLN A 29 -8.74 -0.32 -5.74
C GLN A 29 -9.86 -0.45 -4.71
N ALA A 30 -11.11 -0.21 -5.09
CA ALA A 30 -12.26 -0.38 -4.19
C ALA A 30 -12.41 -1.83 -3.70
N HIS A 31 -12.27 -2.81 -4.59
CA HIS A 31 -12.35 -4.24 -4.26
C HIS A 31 -11.21 -4.66 -3.33
N ILE A 32 -9.99 -4.23 -3.63
CA ILE A 32 -8.81 -4.48 -2.81
C ILE A 32 -8.99 -3.87 -1.42
N THR A 33 -9.51 -2.64 -1.33
CA THR A 33 -9.79 -1.96 -0.05
C THR A 33 -10.76 -2.77 0.80
N VAL A 34 -11.88 -3.22 0.22
CA VAL A 34 -12.88 -4.03 0.93
C VAL A 34 -12.30 -5.36 1.39
N LEU A 35 -11.53 -6.04 0.54
CA LEU A 35 -10.87 -7.31 0.90
C LEU A 35 -9.87 -7.13 2.05
N LEU A 36 -9.04 -6.09 1.99
CA LEU A 36 -8.09 -5.77 3.06
C LEU A 36 -8.80 -5.43 4.36
N LEU A 37 -9.92 -4.72 4.28
CA LEU A 37 -10.73 -4.39 5.44
C LEU A 37 -11.32 -5.66 6.08
N LEU A 38 -11.90 -6.57 5.29
CA LEU A 38 -12.39 -7.86 5.80
C LEU A 38 -11.26 -8.70 6.44
N VAL A 39 -10.11 -8.83 5.77
CA VAL A 39 -8.95 -9.54 6.31
C VAL A 39 -8.48 -8.90 7.61
N SER A 40 -8.40 -7.57 7.67
CA SER A 40 -7.99 -6.86 8.88
C SER A 40 -8.89 -7.16 10.07
N PHE A 41 -10.22 -7.12 9.88
CA PHE A 41 -11.18 -7.40 10.96
C PHE A 41 -11.12 -8.86 11.42
N ILE A 42 -11.02 -9.81 10.50
CA ILE A 42 -10.92 -11.24 10.83
C ILE A 42 -9.62 -11.50 11.59
N SER A 43 -8.49 -11.03 11.09
CA SER A 43 -7.18 -11.25 11.72
C SER A 43 -7.05 -10.52 13.05
N LEU A 44 -7.62 -9.33 13.20
CA LEU A 44 -7.65 -8.61 14.46
C LEU A 44 -8.51 -9.34 15.49
N SER A 45 -9.68 -9.85 15.08
CA SER A 45 -10.54 -10.65 15.94
C SER A 45 -9.83 -11.94 16.38
N ALA A 46 -9.16 -12.62 15.46
CA ALA A 46 -8.34 -13.81 15.77
C ALA A 46 -7.19 -13.47 16.73
N ALA A 47 -6.52 -12.34 16.56
CA ALA A 47 -5.47 -11.89 17.47
C ALA A 47 -6.02 -11.65 18.89
N LEU A 48 -7.18 -11.02 19.01
CA LEU A 48 -7.83 -10.79 20.31
C LEU A 48 -8.23 -12.10 21.01
N VAL A 49 -8.77 -13.06 20.27
CA VAL A 49 -9.09 -14.41 20.80
C VAL A 49 -7.81 -15.14 21.22
N ASN A 50 -6.78 -15.11 20.38
CA ASN A 50 -5.51 -15.80 20.61
C ASN A 50 -4.62 -15.15 21.67
N ARG A 51 -4.99 -13.97 22.18
CA ARG A 51 -4.23 -13.24 23.21
C ARG A 51 -3.93 -14.09 24.45
N LYS A 52 -4.81 -15.03 24.80
CA LYS A 52 -4.63 -15.95 25.93
C LYS A 52 -4.17 -17.36 25.53
N SER A 53 -4.21 -17.70 24.24
CA SER A 53 -3.93 -19.05 23.75
C SER A 53 -2.44 -19.30 23.48
N GLY A 54 -1.64 -18.25 23.31
CA GLY A 54 -0.19 -18.36 23.14
C GLY A 54 0.39 -17.23 22.29
N ALA A 55 1.64 -16.85 22.58
CA ALA A 55 2.30 -15.73 21.92
C ALA A 55 2.39 -15.90 20.40
N ILE A 56 2.68 -17.11 19.91
CA ILE A 56 2.85 -17.38 18.47
C ILE A 56 1.55 -17.13 17.71
N SER A 57 0.43 -17.69 18.18
CA SER A 57 -0.89 -17.52 17.55
C SER A 57 -1.41 -16.08 17.61
N TYR A 58 -1.07 -15.37 18.70
CA TYR A 58 -1.33 -13.93 18.82
C TYR A 58 -0.53 -13.14 17.78
N PHE A 59 0.80 -13.32 17.74
CA PHE A 59 1.68 -12.54 16.87
C PHE A 59 1.42 -12.82 15.39
N SER A 60 1.17 -14.07 15.00
CA SER A 60 0.85 -14.39 13.60
C SER A 60 -0.42 -13.65 13.14
N SER A 61 -1.48 -13.69 13.94
CA SER A 61 -2.74 -12.99 13.66
C SER A 61 -2.57 -11.48 13.67
N ALA A 62 -1.79 -10.95 14.63
CA ALA A 62 -1.53 -9.51 14.78
C ALA A 62 -0.70 -8.94 13.62
N VAL A 63 0.30 -9.69 13.13
CA VAL A 63 1.11 -9.27 11.98
C VAL A 63 0.25 -9.19 10.71
N VAL A 64 -0.59 -10.20 10.47
CA VAL A 64 -1.50 -10.19 9.32
C VAL A 64 -2.50 -9.03 9.42
N ALA A 65 -3.09 -8.81 10.60
CA ALA A 65 -3.98 -7.67 10.84
C ALA A 65 -3.26 -6.35 10.57
N SER A 66 -2.06 -6.16 11.10
CA SER A 66 -1.27 -4.94 10.91
C SER A 66 -0.94 -4.67 9.44
N GLY A 67 -0.51 -5.69 8.70
CA GLY A 67 -0.22 -5.57 7.28
C GLY A 67 -1.46 -5.21 6.46
N ALA A 68 -2.59 -5.86 6.77
CA ALA A 68 -3.87 -5.58 6.11
C ALA A 68 -4.38 -4.16 6.41
N ILE A 69 -4.24 -3.68 7.64
CA ILE A 69 -4.63 -2.30 8.03
C ILE A 69 -3.74 -1.28 7.31
N ALA A 70 -2.43 -1.49 7.30
CA ALA A 70 -1.48 -0.56 6.67
C ALA A 70 -1.76 -0.43 5.16
N LEU A 71 -1.84 -1.55 4.45
CA LEU A 71 -2.19 -1.56 3.03
C LEU A 71 -3.60 -1.02 2.78
N GLY A 72 -4.58 -1.43 3.60
CA GLY A 72 -5.96 -0.98 3.48
C GLY A 72 -6.09 0.54 3.64
N SER A 73 -5.30 1.13 4.55
CA SER A 73 -5.27 2.58 4.77
C SER A 73 -4.73 3.32 3.56
N ILE A 74 -3.66 2.82 2.92
CA ILE A 74 -3.11 3.42 1.68
C ILE A 74 -4.17 3.40 0.57
N TYR A 75 -4.80 2.25 0.36
CA TYR A 75 -5.81 2.10 -0.67
C TYR A 75 -7.07 2.96 -0.42
N ALA A 76 -7.49 3.08 0.85
CA ALA A 76 -8.57 3.97 1.26
C ALA A 76 -8.21 5.45 1.06
N CYS A 77 -7.03 5.90 1.49
CA CYS A 77 -6.57 7.28 1.28
C CYS A 77 -6.53 7.64 -0.20
N ASN A 78 -6.04 6.73 -1.05
CA ASN A 78 -6.03 6.93 -2.49
C ASN A 78 -7.45 6.94 -3.08
N PHE A 79 -8.43 6.28 -2.45
CA PHE A 79 -9.82 6.25 -2.94
C PHE A 79 -10.53 7.57 -2.64
N PHE A 80 -10.25 8.17 -1.48
CA PHE A 80 -10.78 9.47 -1.09
C PHE A 80 -10.01 10.66 -1.69
N GLY A 81 -9.07 10.42 -2.61
CA GLY A 81 -8.34 11.47 -3.31
C GLY A 81 -7.29 12.21 -2.47
N VAL A 82 -6.87 11.62 -1.34
CA VAL A 82 -5.78 12.16 -0.51
C VAL A 82 -4.40 11.86 -1.14
N TYR A 83 -4.35 10.92 -2.09
CA TYR A 83 -3.18 10.49 -2.89
C TYR A 83 -1.86 10.49 -2.11
N ILE A 84 -1.49 9.32 -1.58
CA ILE A 84 -0.19 9.07 -0.93
C ILE A 84 0.80 8.55 -1.97
#